data_AF-A0AAD9ZNH6-F1
#
_entry.id   AF-A0AAD9ZNH6-F1
#
_cell.length_a   1.000
_cell.length_b   1.000
_cell.length_c   1.000
_cell.angle_alpha   90.00
_cell.angle_beta   90.00
_cell.angle_gamma   90.00
#
_symmetry.space_group_name_H-M   'P 1'
#
loop_
_entity.id
_entity.type
_entity.pdbx_description
1 polymer ?
#
loop_
_entity_poly.entity_id
_entity_poly.type
_entity_poly.pdbx_seq_one_letter_code
_entity_poly.pdbx_strand_id
1 'polypeptide(L)'
;MDPLDGSRNIDAYIPTITITGIYSHCVELDHLPVEEKASLNSLWSGRRLAATAYVLYSLAKILCASFGLETHAFTFRSFNGRFCSHTSKRN
;
A
#
# COMPACT_ATOMS: atom_id res chain seq x y z
N MET A 1 -1.24 0.08 8.52
CA MET A 1 -1.79 -0.65 7.35
C MET A 1 -3.25 -0.89 7.64
N ASP A 2 -4.13 -0.55 6.70
CA ASP A 2 -5.52 -1.01 6.73
C ASP A 2 -5.60 -2.32 5.92
N PRO A 3 -5.82 -3.47 6.57
CA PRO A 3 -5.79 -4.75 5.89
C PRO A 3 -6.96 -4.92 4.90
N LEU A 4 -8.13 -4.30 5.16
CA LEU A 4 -9.34 -4.58 4.40
C LEU A 4 -10.38 -3.46 4.58
N ASP A 5 -10.20 -2.38 3.83
CA ASP A 5 -11.16 -1.30 3.72
C ASP A 5 -12.36 -1.71 2.85
N GLY A 6 -13.56 -1.38 3.29
CA GLY A 6 -14.80 -1.84 2.68
C GLY A 6 -15.07 -3.34 2.90
N SER A 7 -14.71 -3.90 4.05
CA SER A 7 -14.94 -5.32 4.38
C SER A 7 -16.40 -5.79 4.17
N ARG A 8 -17.37 -4.91 4.42
CA ARG A 8 -18.82 -5.18 4.16
C ARG A 8 -19.14 -5.38 2.67
N ASN A 9 -18.26 -4.94 1.77
CA ASN A 9 -18.45 -5.10 0.33
C ASN A 9 -18.23 -6.54 -0.11
N ILE A 10 -17.56 -7.37 0.69
CA ILE A 10 -17.31 -8.78 0.40
C ILE A 10 -18.64 -9.51 0.20
N ASP A 11 -19.60 -9.32 1.10
CA ASP A 11 -20.91 -9.99 1.04
C ASP A 11 -21.74 -9.54 -0.17
N ALA A 12 -21.46 -8.34 -0.69
CA ALA A 12 -22.14 -7.75 -1.84
C ALA A 12 -21.39 -7.98 -3.18
N TYR A 13 -20.25 -8.69 -3.17
CA TYR A 13 -19.36 -8.83 -4.34
C TYR A 13 -18.93 -7.48 -4.95
N ILE A 14 -18.86 -6.43 -4.12
CA ILE A 14 -18.38 -5.09 -4.49
C ILE A 14 -16.89 -5.00 -4.16
N PRO A 15 -16.08 -4.18 -4.88
CA PRO A 15 -14.65 -4.11 -4.62
C PRO A 15 -14.29 -3.69 -3.18
N THR A 16 -13.18 -4.24 -2.68
CA THR A 16 -12.56 -3.93 -1.38
C THR A 16 -11.07 -3.59 -1.59
N ILE A 17 -10.44 -2.93 -0.62
CA ILE A 17 -9.08 -2.39 -0.77
C ILE A 17 -8.22 -2.73 0.44
N THR A 18 -6.96 -3.08 0.23
CA THR A 18 -5.91 -3.02 1.28
C THR A 18 -5.14 -1.72 1.09
N ILE A 19 -4.89 -0.94 2.15
CA ILE A 19 -4.14 0.32 2.09
C ILE A 19 -2.90 0.21 2.98
N THR A 20 -1.74 0.60 2.44
CA THR A 20 -0.48 0.63 3.21
C THR A 20 0.30 1.92 2.99
N GLY A 21 0.93 2.38 4.06
CA GLY A 21 1.87 3.48 4.06
C GLY A 21 3.21 3.01 4.62
N ILE A 22 4.29 3.34 3.93
CA ILE A 22 5.67 3.06 4.34
C ILE A 22 6.28 4.38 4.75
N TYR A 23 6.69 4.47 6.02
CA TYR A 23 7.32 5.66 6.59
C TYR A 23 8.83 5.47 6.67
N SER A 24 9.59 6.54 6.49
CA SER A 24 11.04 6.52 6.67
C SER A 24 11.41 6.12 8.10
N HIS A 25 12.57 5.48 8.27
CA HIS A 25 13.07 5.12 9.60
C HIS A 25 13.36 6.35 10.48
N CYS A 26 13.10 6.25 11.79
CA CYS A 26 13.50 7.26 12.79
C CYS A 26 14.76 6.83 13.50
N VAL A 27 15.86 7.48 13.20
CA VAL A 27 17.10 7.22 13.94
C VAL A 27 16.98 7.80 15.36
N GLU A 28 16.22 8.88 15.51
CA GLU A 28 16.02 9.58 16.78
C GLU A 28 15.33 8.72 17.83
N LEU A 29 14.57 7.69 17.44
CA LEU A 29 13.84 6.81 18.36
C LEU A 29 14.55 5.47 18.61
N ASP A 30 15.74 5.24 18.06
CA ASP A 30 16.43 3.94 18.15
C ASP A 30 16.87 3.56 19.56
N HIS A 31 17.00 4.55 20.44
CA HIS A 31 17.35 4.34 21.85
C HIS A 31 16.17 3.90 22.73
N LEU A 32 14.94 4.00 22.23
CA LEU A 32 13.74 3.68 23.00
C LEU A 32 13.43 2.18 23.01
N PRO A 33 12.74 1.68 24.05
CA PRO A 33 12.18 0.33 24.06
C PRO A 33 11.23 0.08 22.88
N VAL A 34 11.06 -1.19 22.50
CA VAL A 34 10.31 -1.59 21.30
C VAL A 34 8.86 -1.09 21.33
N GLU A 35 8.15 -1.21 22.46
CA GLU A 35 6.75 -0.77 22.52
C GLU A 35 6.61 0.76 22.38
N GLU A 36 7.48 1.52 23.01
CA GLU A 36 7.46 2.99 22.97
C GLU A 36 7.81 3.49 21.55
N LYS A 37 8.86 2.91 20.94
CA LYS A 37 9.24 3.18 19.56
C LYS A 37 8.10 2.84 18.59
N ALA A 38 7.43 1.71 18.77
CA ALA A 38 6.31 1.29 17.91
C ALA A 38 5.12 2.26 18.01
N SER A 39 4.77 2.67 19.23
CA SER A 39 3.70 3.65 19.47
C SER A 39 4.01 4.99 18.78
N LEU A 40 5.21 5.52 18.99
CA LEU A 40 5.62 6.78 18.38
C LEU A 40 5.69 6.69 16.85
N ASN A 41 6.24 5.61 16.29
CA ASN A 41 6.27 5.39 14.84
C ASN A 41 4.87 5.29 14.21
N SER A 42 3.86 4.89 14.98
CA SER A 42 2.48 4.78 14.48
C SER A 42 1.77 6.13 14.36
N LEU A 43 2.29 7.18 15.00
CA LEU A 43 1.64 8.50 15.10
C LEU A 43 2.22 9.55 14.14
N TRP A 44 2.98 9.12 13.14
CA TRP A 44 3.76 10.05 12.34
C TRP A 44 2.97 10.88 11.33
N SER A 45 3.41 12.13 11.18
CA SER A 45 2.87 13.00 10.14
C SER A 45 3.14 12.44 8.75
N GLY A 46 2.24 12.74 7.81
CA GLY A 46 2.37 12.33 6.40
C GLY A 46 3.62 12.85 5.69
N ARG A 47 4.35 13.83 6.27
CA ARG A 47 5.63 14.32 5.70
C ARG A 47 6.74 13.27 5.68
N ARG A 48 6.66 12.24 6.53
CA ARG A 48 7.64 11.14 6.56
C ARG A 48 7.17 9.90 5.78
N LEU A 49 6.06 9.99 5.03
CA LEU A 49 5.57 8.92 4.16
C LEU A 49 6.49 8.80 2.94
N ALA A 50 7.30 7.73 2.91
CA ALA A 50 8.24 7.44 1.85
C ALA A 50 7.56 6.79 0.63
N ALA A 51 6.56 5.94 0.88
CA ALA A 51 5.77 5.33 -0.16
C ALA A 51 4.36 5.02 0.35
N THR A 52 3.42 4.93 -0.58
CA THR A 52 2.06 4.47 -0.30
C THR A 52 1.63 3.50 -1.37
N ALA A 53 0.82 2.52 -1.00
CA ALA A 53 0.24 1.60 -1.96
C ALA A 53 -1.15 1.16 -1.52
N TYR A 54 -1.98 0.82 -2.50
CA TYR A 54 -3.21 0.10 -2.27
C TYR A 54 -3.34 -1.08 -3.22
N VAL A 55 -4.02 -2.13 -2.75
CA VAL A 55 -4.43 -3.26 -3.57
C VAL A 55 -5.93 -3.24 -3.67
N LEU A 56 -6.45 -3.09 -4.89
CA LEU A 56 -7.87 -3.21 -5.20
C LEU A 56 -8.19 -4.66 -5.52
N TYR A 57 -9.16 -5.24 -4.80
CA TYR A 57 -9.69 -6.56 -5.07
C TYR A 57 -11.07 -6.41 -5.75
N SER A 58 -11.11 -6.75 -7.03
CA SER A 58 -12.31 -6.77 -7.87
C SER A 58 -12.21 -7.96 -8.83
N LEU A 59 -12.86 -7.89 -10.01
CA LEU A 59 -12.69 -8.83 -11.11
C LEU A 59 -11.21 -9.03 -11.51
N ALA A 60 -10.38 -8.01 -11.28
CA ALA A 60 -8.93 -8.11 -11.32
C ALA A 60 -8.34 -7.60 -9.99
N LYS A 61 -7.15 -8.10 -9.63
CA LYS A 61 -6.37 -7.57 -8.51
C LYS A 61 -5.37 -6.55 -9.06
N ILE A 62 -5.46 -5.31 -8.58
CA ILE A 62 -4.63 -4.20 -9.06
C ILE A 62 -3.83 -3.65 -7.89
N LEU A 63 -2.50 -3.62 -8.01
CA LEU A 63 -1.61 -2.92 -7.10
C LEU A 63 -1.32 -1.54 -7.67
N CYS A 64 -1.64 -0.50 -6.91
CA CYS A 64 -1.22 0.87 -7.21
C CYS A 64 -0.24 1.31 -6.13
N ALA A 65 0.92 1.84 -6.53
CA ALA A 65 1.95 2.29 -5.60
C ALA A 65 2.54 3.64 -6.05
N SER A 66 2.85 4.50 -5.08
CA SER A 66 3.54 5.76 -5.29
C SER A 66 4.73 5.89 -4.36
N PHE A 67 5.80 6.46 -4.90
CA PHE A 67 7.07 6.75 -4.21
C PHE A 67 7.38 8.26 -4.21
N GLY A 68 6.36 9.10 -4.31
CA GLY A 68 6.45 10.56 -4.14
C GLY A 68 6.15 11.40 -5.38
N LEU A 69 6.58 10.98 -6.58
CA LEU A 69 6.41 11.76 -7.82
C LEU A 69 5.36 11.19 -8.77
N GLU A 70 5.32 9.87 -8.90
CA GLU A 70 4.41 9.17 -9.82
C GLU A 70 3.63 8.08 -9.10
N THR A 71 2.54 7.65 -9.72
CA THR A 71 1.77 6.48 -9.31
C THR A 71 1.85 5.43 -10.40
N HIS A 72 2.26 4.22 -10.03
CA HIS A 72 2.36 3.09 -10.92
C HIS A 72 1.26 2.08 -10.60
N ALA A 73 0.65 1.51 -11.62
CA ALA A 73 -0.39 0.50 -11.50
C ALA A 73 0.04 -0.82 -12.15
N PHE A 74 -0.21 -1.92 -11.46
CA PHE A 74 0.12 -3.26 -11.89
C PHE A 74 -1.08 -4.19 -11.72
N THR A 75 -1.36 -5.02 -12.73
CA THR A 75 -2.40 -6.05 -12.62
C THR A 75 -1.78 -7.40 -12.28
N PHE A 76 -2.35 -8.10 -11.31
CA PHE A 76 -1.96 -9.47 -10.96
C PHE A 76 -2.45 -10.45 -12.02
N ARG A 77 -1.56 -11.33 -12.47
CA ARG A 77 -1.88 -12.41 -13.42
C ARG A 77 -1.84 -13.75 -12.69
N SER A 78 -3.00 -14.35 -12.47
CA SER A 78 -3.13 -15.57 -11.67
C SER A 78 -2.37 -16.78 -12.25
N PHE A 79 -2.19 -16.88 -13.58
CA PHE A 79 -1.52 -18.03 -14.18
C PHE A 79 -0.01 -18.09 -13.90
N ASN A 80 0.63 -16.96 -13.57
CA ASN A 80 2.07 -16.93 -13.25
C ASN A 80 2.38 -16.31 -11.88
N GLY A 81 1.36 -15.82 -11.16
CA GLY A 81 1.53 -15.25 -9.82
C GLY A 81 2.26 -13.91 -9.80
N ARG A 82 2.28 -13.14 -10.91
CA ARG A 82 3.07 -11.90 -11.02
C ARG A 82 2.20 -10.67 -11.23
N PHE A 83 2.68 -9.54 -10.74
CA PHE A 83 2.18 -8.21 -11.07
C PHE A 83 2.84 -7.71 -12.36
N CYS A 84 2.05 -7.26 -13.32
CA CYS A 84 2.52 -6.72 -14.60
C CYS A 84 2.09 -5.27 -14.75
N SER A 85 3.05 -4.40 -15.12
CA SER A 85 2.77 -2.99 -15.40
C SER A 85 2.06 -2.83 -16.74
N HIS A 86 1.18 -1.83 -16.83
CA HIS A 86 0.61 -1.38 -18.10
C HIS A 86 1.43 -0.21 -18.64
N THR A 87 2.58 -0.48 -19.27
CA THR A 87 3.28 0.53 -20.06
C THR A 87 2.67 0.58 -21.45
N SER A 88 1.93 1.66 -21.74
CA SER A 88 1.62 2.01 -23.14
C SER A 88 2.94 2.36 -23.83
N LYS A 89 3.34 1.56 -24.83
CA LYS A 89 4.35 2.01 -25.79
C LYS A 89 3.74 3.20 -26.54
N ARG A 90 4.11 4.42 -26.16
CA ARG A 90 3.91 5.57 -27.05
C ARG A 90 4.79 5.31 -28.28
N ASN A 91 4.15 4.94 -29.40
CA ASN A 91 4.74 5.00 -30.73
C ASN A 91 4.98 6.45 -31.13
#